data_AF-A0A9D4Z8H9-F1
#
_entry.id   AF-A0A9D4Z8H9-F1
#
_cell.length_a   1.000
_cell.length_b   1.000
_cell.length_c   1.000
_cell.angle_alpha   90.00
_cell.angle_beta   90.00
_cell.angle_gamma   90.00
#
_symmetry.space_group_name_H-M   'P 1'
#
loop_
_entity.id
_entity.type
_entity.pdbx_description
1 polymer ?
#
loop_
_entity_poly.entity_id
_entity_poly.type
_entity_poly.pdbx_seq_one_letter_code
_entity_poly.pdbx_strand_id
1 'polypeptide(L)'
;MKSFLLILCEVLKDLWSAAFPNSHLNGFVSSQWKDMGWQGTDPSTDFRGGGFISLENLLFFSKRYPKTFQQLLYKKGGRRATWEYPFAVASVNITSMLIQMLDLWSGKPRSWAAVCFLRILVEDEMAFELLYCVAFKVMDTLWLAMRASYTEFNVVMKATRGQLEHELAMESVSRIEDMPSYTLHQIATFKYSLVSI
;
A
#
# COMPACT_ATOMS: atom_id res chain seq x y z
N MET A 1 0.62 17.69 -20.77
CA MET A 1 1.85 17.84 -19.94
C MET A 1 1.64 18.78 -18.74
N LYS A 2 1.22 20.05 -18.92
CA LYS A 2 0.96 20.96 -17.79
C LYS A 2 -0.11 20.47 -16.79
N SER A 3 -1.19 19.85 -17.28
CA SER A 3 -2.27 19.30 -16.43
C SER A 3 -1.81 18.14 -15.53
N PHE A 4 -1.00 17.20 -16.04
CA PHE A 4 -0.46 16.10 -15.25
C PHE A 4 0.47 16.56 -14.12
N LEU A 5 1.33 17.55 -14.40
CA LEU A 5 2.24 18.10 -13.38
C LEU A 5 1.46 18.75 -12.23
N LEU A 6 0.34 19.41 -12.52
CA LEU A 6 -0.53 20.01 -11.50
C LEU A 6 -1.16 18.93 -10.62
N ILE A 7 -1.74 17.89 -11.23
CA ILE A 7 -2.31 16.75 -10.51
C ILE A 7 -1.27 16.09 -9.60
N LEU A 8 -0.05 15.86 -10.11
CA LEU A 8 1.03 15.31 -9.31
C LEU A 8 1.35 16.18 -8.09
N CYS A 9 1.45 17.49 -8.28
CA CYS A 9 1.72 18.43 -7.19
C CYS A 9 0.60 18.43 -6.14
N GLU A 10 -0.66 18.36 -6.57
CA GLU A 10 -1.82 18.31 -5.67
C GLU A 10 -1.83 17.03 -4.84
N VAL A 11 -1.64 15.88 -5.47
CA VAL A 11 -1.61 14.58 -4.78
C VAL A 11 -0.44 14.49 -3.80
N LEU A 12 0.74 15.02 -4.15
CA LEU A 12 1.88 15.08 -3.23
C LEU A 12 1.61 15.97 -2.01
N LYS A 13 0.98 17.14 -2.21
CA LYS A 13 0.59 18.03 -1.10
C LYS A 13 -0.41 17.37 -0.16
N ASP A 14 -1.43 16.74 -0.73
CA ASP A 14 -2.45 16.01 0.02
C ASP A 14 -1.82 14.87 0.83
N LEU A 15 -0.96 14.08 0.20
CA LEU A 15 -0.26 12.97 0.86
C LEU A 15 0.62 13.46 2.01
N TRP A 16 1.39 14.54 1.78
CA TRP A 16 2.22 15.13 2.82
C TRP A 16 1.38 15.58 4.01
N SER A 17 0.27 16.29 3.75
CA SER A 17 -0.64 16.79 4.78
C SER A 17 -1.27 15.65 5.60
N ALA A 18 -1.61 14.54 4.95
CA ALA A 18 -2.13 13.35 5.62
C ALA A 18 -1.07 12.62 6.46
N ALA A 19 0.19 12.60 6.00
CA ALA A 19 1.31 11.93 6.68
C ALA A 19 1.87 12.75 7.85
N PHE A 20 2.03 14.05 7.68
CA PHE A 20 2.64 14.96 8.64
C PHE A 20 1.75 16.18 8.88
N PRO A 21 0.58 16.02 9.54
CA PRO A 21 -0.41 17.07 9.70
C PRO A 21 0.10 18.32 10.44
N ASN A 22 1.16 18.18 11.23
CA ASN A 22 1.78 19.26 11.99
C ASN A 22 3.06 19.83 11.34
N SER A 23 3.40 19.43 10.11
CA SER A 23 4.60 19.88 9.40
C SER A 23 4.25 20.45 8.04
N HIS A 24 4.67 21.69 7.79
CA HIS A 24 4.56 22.30 6.47
C HIS A 24 5.55 21.68 5.47
N LEU A 25 5.11 21.50 4.20
CA LEU A 25 5.98 21.05 3.11
C LEU A 25 6.71 22.24 2.50
N ASN A 26 8.03 22.29 2.60
CA ASN A 26 8.83 23.42 2.13
C ASN A 26 8.94 23.49 0.61
N GLY A 27 8.75 22.36 -0.08
CA GLY A 27 8.78 22.27 -1.52
C GLY A 27 8.66 20.84 -2.02
N PHE A 28 8.31 20.69 -3.30
CA PHE A 28 8.20 19.38 -3.95
C PHE A 28 9.55 18.68 -4.14
N VAL A 29 10.65 19.45 -4.14
CA VAL A 29 12.01 18.94 -4.02
C VAL A 29 12.55 19.39 -2.66
N SER A 30 12.67 18.47 -1.71
CA SER A 30 13.05 18.74 -0.32
C SER A 30 13.58 17.48 0.36
N SER A 31 14.51 17.63 1.33
CA SER A 31 14.98 16.51 2.15
C SER A 31 13.87 15.91 3.03
N GLN A 32 12.81 16.67 3.28
CA GLN A 32 11.62 16.25 4.06
C GLN A 32 11.00 14.96 3.53
N TRP A 33 11.06 14.70 2.23
CA TRP A 33 10.54 13.46 1.66
C TRP A 33 11.24 12.20 2.18
N LYS A 34 12.50 12.32 2.62
CA LYS A 34 13.21 11.19 3.24
C LYS A 34 12.58 10.76 4.56
N ASP A 35 11.90 11.66 5.27
CA ASP A 35 11.19 11.35 6.52
C ASP A 35 9.98 10.43 6.26
N MET A 36 9.39 10.48 5.08
CA MET A 36 8.36 9.53 4.63
C MET A 36 8.95 8.23 4.07
N GLY A 37 10.28 8.15 3.95
CA GLY A 37 10.98 7.00 3.36
C GLY A 37 11.01 7.00 1.83
N TRP A 38 10.96 8.18 1.17
CA TRP A 38 11.35 8.31 -0.24
C TRP A 38 12.87 8.15 -0.39
N GLN A 39 13.35 7.68 -1.54
CA GLN A 39 14.78 7.45 -1.77
C GLN A 39 15.52 8.77 -1.97
N GLY A 40 14.92 9.68 -2.75
CA GLY A 40 15.47 10.99 -3.09
C GLY A 40 14.84 12.14 -2.30
N THR A 41 15.23 13.36 -2.70
CA THR A 41 14.56 14.59 -2.28
C THR A 41 13.36 14.93 -3.17
N ASP A 42 13.15 14.17 -4.25
CA ASP A 42 12.10 14.37 -5.23
C ASP A 42 11.35 13.05 -5.44
N PRO A 43 10.15 12.88 -4.84
CA PRO A 43 9.33 11.68 -5.01
C PRO A 43 8.99 11.36 -6.47
N SER A 44 8.97 12.36 -7.36
CA SER A 44 8.64 12.14 -8.78
C SER A 44 9.61 11.21 -9.49
N THR A 45 10.83 11.09 -8.96
CA THR A 45 11.88 10.21 -9.50
C THR A 45 11.77 8.75 -9.01
N ASP A 46 10.95 8.51 -7.98
CA ASP A 46 10.85 7.22 -7.29
C ASP A 46 9.66 6.37 -7.79
N PHE A 47 8.74 6.94 -8.56
CA PHE A 47 7.54 6.27 -9.09
C PHE A 47 7.80 5.26 -10.23
N ARG A 48 8.92 4.52 -10.22
CA ARG A 48 9.35 3.64 -11.33
C ARG A 48 8.33 2.54 -11.67
N GLY A 49 8.57 1.29 -11.24
CA GLY A 49 7.73 0.15 -11.62
C GLY A 49 6.27 0.23 -11.14
N GLY A 50 5.93 1.17 -10.27
CA GLY A 50 4.58 1.42 -9.77
C GLY A 50 3.86 2.62 -10.44
N GLY A 51 4.55 3.50 -11.15
CA GLY A 51 3.94 4.67 -11.80
C GLY A 51 3.20 5.61 -10.85
N PHE A 52 2.41 6.52 -11.44
CA PHE A 52 1.59 7.49 -10.70
C PHE A 52 0.56 6.82 -9.78
N ILE A 53 0.01 5.66 -10.18
CA ILE A 53 -0.95 4.88 -9.37
C ILE A 53 -0.39 4.49 -7.99
N SER A 54 0.94 4.32 -7.85
CA SER A 54 1.55 4.07 -6.54
C SER A 54 1.41 5.23 -5.56
N LEU A 55 1.36 6.46 -6.07
CA LEU A 55 1.09 7.65 -5.27
C LEU A 55 -0.39 7.73 -4.89
N GLU A 56 -1.28 7.45 -5.85
CA GLU A 56 -2.73 7.43 -5.62
C GLU A 56 -3.12 6.37 -4.58
N ASN A 57 -2.56 5.17 -4.68
CA ASN A 57 -2.71 4.11 -3.68
C ASN A 57 -2.28 4.55 -2.28
N LEU A 58 -1.13 5.22 -2.18
CA LEU A 58 -0.61 5.66 -0.89
C LEU A 58 -1.46 6.78 -0.29
N LEU A 59 -1.97 7.70 -1.12
CA LEU A 59 -2.92 8.73 -0.71
C LEU A 59 -4.28 8.13 -0.33
N PHE A 60 -4.76 7.14 -1.08
CA PHE A 60 -5.97 6.42 -0.75
C PHE A 60 -5.85 5.78 0.63
N PHE A 61 -4.74 5.10 0.91
CA PHE A 61 -4.52 4.46 2.19
C PHE A 61 -4.49 5.48 3.34
N SER A 62 -3.83 6.63 3.14
CA SER A 62 -3.78 7.68 4.17
C SER A 62 -5.17 8.26 4.48
N LYS A 63 -6.01 8.44 3.46
CA LYS A 63 -7.39 8.96 3.61
C LYS A 63 -8.35 7.91 4.18
N ARG A 64 -8.27 6.67 3.69
CA ARG A 64 -9.21 5.58 4.02
C ARG A 64 -8.94 4.98 5.40
N TYR A 65 -7.67 4.77 5.74
CA TYR A 65 -7.26 4.11 6.99
C TYR A 65 -6.15 4.91 7.71
N PRO A 66 -6.44 6.16 8.13
CA PRO A 66 -5.42 7.09 8.64
C PRO A 66 -4.66 6.54 9.86
N LYS A 67 -5.35 5.85 10.77
CA LYS A 67 -4.71 5.23 11.95
C LYS A 67 -3.67 4.19 11.54
N THR A 68 -4.06 3.29 10.64
CA THR A 68 -3.23 2.21 10.12
C THR A 68 -2.05 2.74 9.31
N PHE A 69 -2.30 3.73 8.45
CA PHE A 69 -1.28 4.44 7.69
C PHE A 69 -0.22 5.05 8.63
N GLN A 70 -0.66 5.77 9.67
CA GLN A 70 0.23 6.42 10.64
C GLN A 70 1.04 5.40 11.47
N GLN A 71 0.45 4.25 11.81
CA GLN A 71 1.19 3.17 12.46
C GLN A 71 2.31 2.63 11.58
N LEU A 72 2.04 2.41 10.28
CA LEU A 72 3.03 1.92 9.32
C LEU A 72 4.12 2.96 9.01
N LEU A 73 3.74 4.22 8.85
CA LEU A 73 4.66 5.34 8.60
C LEU A 73 5.69 5.44 9.73
N TYR A 74 5.22 5.48 10.98
CA TYR A 74 6.07 5.60 12.16
C TYR A 74 6.58 4.26 12.73
N LYS A 75 6.37 3.15 12.02
CA LYS A 75 6.82 1.80 12.43
C LYS A 75 6.39 1.44 13.85
N LYS A 76 5.16 1.79 14.24
CA LYS A 76 4.66 1.58 15.60
C LYS A 76 4.41 0.10 15.86
N GLY A 77 4.99 -0.42 16.94
CA GLY A 77 4.78 -1.78 17.42
C GLY A 77 5.71 -2.84 16.80
N GLY A 78 5.78 -3.99 17.48
CA GLY A 78 6.64 -5.12 17.13
C GLY A 78 8.12 -4.89 17.49
N ARG A 79 8.92 -5.96 17.44
CA ARG A 79 10.39 -5.87 17.54
C ARG A 79 10.94 -5.72 16.13
N ARG A 80 11.55 -4.57 15.87
CA ARG A 80 12.02 -4.15 14.54
C ARG A 80 13.53 -4.21 14.43
N ALA A 81 14.03 -4.43 13.22
CA ALA A 81 15.46 -4.42 12.95
C ALA A 81 15.99 -2.98 12.98
N THR A 82 17.30 -2.80 13.11
CA THR A 82 17.91 -1.46 12.99
C THR A 82 17.72 -0.91 11.57
N TRP A 83 17.85 -1.76 10.56
CA TRP A 83 17.67 -1.41 9.16
C TRP A 83 16.27 -1.79 8.70
N GLU A 84 15.28 -0.92 8.95
CA GLU A 84 13.89 -1.09 8.54
C GLU A 84 13.67 -0.81 7.04
N TYR A 85 12.52 -1.23 6.53
CA TYR A 85 12.13 -0.87 5.17
C TYR A 85 11.72 0.61 5.05
N PRO A 86 12.16 1.31 3.99
CA PRO A 86 11.70 2.66 3.68
C PRO A 86 10.20 2.66 3.32
N PHE A 87 9.38 3.41 4.06
CA PHE A 87 7.91 3.35 3.96
C PHE A 87 7.38 3.68 2.56
N ALA A 88 7.73 4.82 1.98
CA ALA A 88 7.26 5.19 0.65
C ALA A 88 7.82 4.29 -0.46
N VAL A 89 9.10 3.91 -0.40
CA VAL A 89 9.67 2.95 -1.37
C VAL A 89 8.99 1.59 -1.29
N ALA A 90 8.63 1.13 -0.09
CA ALA A 90 7.85 -0.10 0.07
C ALA A 90 6.46 0.00 -0.58
N SER A 91 5.77 1.13 -0.42
CA SER A 91 4.50 1.42 -1.10
C SER A 91 4.60 1.24 -2.63
N VAL A 92 5.63 1.83 -3.24
CA VAL A 92 5.84 1.74 -4.69
C VAL A 92 6.08 0.29 -5.13
N ASN A 93 6.86 -0.46 -4.36
CA ASN A 93 7.13 -1.87 -4.64
C ASN A 93 5.89 -2.76 -4.47
N ILE A 94 5.04 -2.50 -3.47
CA ILE A 94 3.75 -3.19 -3.30
C ILE A 94 2.86 -2.95 -4.52
N THR A 95 2.74 -1.70 -4.97
CA THR A 95 1.96 -1.37 -6.15
C THR A 95 2.49 -2.10 -7.39
N SER A 96 3.81 -2.05 -7.62
CA SER A 96 4.43 -2.76 -8.75
C SER A 96 4.23 -4.28 -8.67
N MET A 97 4.35 -4.86 -7.48
CA MET A 97 4.12 -6.29 -7.26
C MET A 97 2.67 -6.67 -7.55
N LEU A 98 1.68 -5.88 -7.12
CA LEU A 98 0.26 -6.14 -7.40
C LEU A 98 -0.04 -6.09 -8.89
N ILE A 99 0.47 -5.05 -9.58
CA ILE A 99 0.33 -4.90 -11.02
C ILE A 99 0.89 -6.12 -11.78
N GLN A 100 2.07 -6.62 -11.37
CA GLN A 100 2.69 -7.81 -11.97
C GLN A 100 1.96 -9.11 -11.60
N MET A 101 1.50 -9.23 -10.35
CA MET A 101 0.77 -10.40 -9.84
C MET A 101 -0.57 -10.60 -10.55
N LEU A 102 -1.27 -9.49 -10.82
CA LEU A 102 -2.58 -9.44 -11.45
C LEU A 102 -2.52 -9.32 -12.98
N ASP A 103 -1.31 -9.14 -13.52
CA ASP A 103 -1.04 -9.05 -14.96
C ASP A 103 -1.87 -7.97 -15.68
N LEU A 104 -2.03 -6.80 -15.04
CA LEU A 104 -2.93 -5.74 -15.50
C LEU A 104 -2.55 -5.11 -16.85
N TRP A 105 -1.36 -5.40 -17.38
CA TRP A 105 -0.89 -4.90 -18.68
C TRP A 105 -1.15 -5.85 -19.85
N SER A 106 -1.43 -7.13 -19.61
CA SER A 106 -1.41 -8.15 -20.67
C SER A 106 -2.75 -8.32 -21.39
N GLY A 107 -3.80 -7.65 -20.93
CA GLY A 107 -5.17 -7.74 -21.44
C GLY A 107 -5.87 -9.08 -21.16
N LYS A 108 -5.17 -10.09 -20.59
CA LYS A 108 -5.75 -11.38 -20.19
C LYS A 108 -5.08 -11.92 -18.92
N PRO A 109 -5.84 -12.27 -17.87
CA PRO A 109 -5.26 -12.79 -16.64
C PRO A 109 -4.53 -14.12 -16.90
N ARG A 110 -3.30 -14.24 -16.39
CA ARG A 110 -2.45 -15.45 -16.53
C ARG A 110 -2.43 -16.34 -15.28
N SER A 111 -3.02 -15.88 -14.17
CA SER A 111 -3.11 -16.64 -12.92
C SER A 111 -4.55 -16.72 -12.45
N TRP A 112 -4.88 -17.75 -11.65
CA TRP A 112 -6.20 -17.87 -11.05
C TRP A 112 -6.51 -16.71 -10.10
N ALA A 113 -5.52 -16.26 -9.31
CA ALA A 113 -5.66 -15.07 -8.47
C ALA A 113 -6.04 -13.81 -9.28
N ALA A 114 -5.45 -13.61 -10.47
CA ALA A 114 -5.83 -12.51 -11.36
C ALA A 114 -7.26 -12.67 -11.87
N VAL A 115 -7.69 -13.89 -12.23
CA VAL A 115 -9.09 -14.16 -12.63
C VAL A 115 -10.05 -13.84 -11.48
N CYS A 116 -9.76 -14.29 -10.26
CA CYS A 116 -10.59 -13.98 -9.09
C CYS A 116 -10.65 -12.48 -8.83
N PHE A 117 -9.51 -11.79 -8.83
CA PHE A 117 -9.46 -10.35 -8.62
C PHE A 117 -10.27 -9.58 -9.66
N LEU A 118 -10.19 -9.96 -10.95
CA LEU A 118 -10.98 -9.28 -11.99
C LEU A 118 -12.49 -9.43 -11.77
N ARG A 119 -12.96 -10.54 -11.19
CA ARG A 119 -14.38 -10.69 -10.80
C ARG A 119 -14.75 -9.72 -9.69
N ILE A 120 -13.87 -9.53 -8.70
CA ILE A 120 -14.08 -8.56 -7.62
C ILE A 120 -14.08 -7.14 -8.17
N LEU A 121 -13.13 -6.81 -9.06
CA LEU A 121 -12.97 -5.48 -9.64
C LEU A 121 -14.19 -5.02 -10.46
N VAL A 122 -14.91 -5.96 -11.10
CA VAL A 122 -16.15 -5.64 -11.83
C VAL A 122 -17.26 -5.18 -10.87
N GLU A 123 -17.26 -5.67 -9.64
CA GLU A 123 -18.28 -5.35 -8.63
C GLU A 123 -17.87 -4.17 -7.74
N ASP A 124 -16.57 -3.93 -7.58
CA ASP A 124 -16.01 -2.86 -6.75
C ASP A 124 -14.83 -2.16 -7.46
N GLU A 125 -15.08 -0.95 -7.95
CA GLU A 125 -14.08 -0.11 -8.61
C GLU A 125 -12.88 0.21 -7.70
N MET A 126 -13.05 0.12 -6.38
CA MET A 126 -12.00 0.39 -5.37
C MET A 126 -11.23 -0.87 -4.96
N ALA A 127 -11.49 -2.02 -5.58
CA ALA A 127 -10.89 -3.29 -5.20
C ALA A 127 -9.35 -3.26 -5.26
N PHE A 128 -8.76 -2.53 -6.20
CA PHE A 128 -7.30 -2.45 -6.32
C PHE A 128 -6.67 -1.70 -5.14
N GLU A 129 -7.24 -0.55 -4.77
CA GLU A 129 -6.77 0.28 -3.66
C GLU A 129 -6.99 -0.41 -2.31
N LEU A 130 -8.10 -1.13 -2.16
CA LEU A 130 -8.36 -1.96 -0.98
C LEU A 130 -7.34 -3.10 -0.88
N LEU A 131 -7.08 -3.81 -1.99
CA LEU A 131 -6.07 -4.87 -2.03
C LEU A 131 -4.67 -4.34 -1.73
N TYR A 132 -4.35 -3.13 -2.20
CA TYR A 132 -3.11 -2.43 -1.85
C TYR A 132 -2.99 -2.19 -0.34
N CYS A 133 -4.04 -1.73 0.33
CA CYS A 133 -4.03 -1.54 1.78
C CYS A 133 -3.80 -2.87 2.52
N VAL A 134 -4.43 -3.95 2.06
CA VAL A 134 -4.21 -5.31 2.58
C VAL A 134 -2.77 -5.75 2.38
N ALA A 135 -2.26 -5.62 1.16
CA ALA A 135 -0.91 -6.02 0.80
C ALA A 135 0.16 -5.32 1.66
N PHE A 136 -0.02 -4.04 1.95
CA PHE A 136 0.91 -3.32 2.83
C PHE A 136 0.89 -3.88 4.25
N LYS A 137 -0.29 -4.16 4.81
CA LYS A 137 -0.38 -4.72 6.16
C LYS A 137 0.11 -6.16 6.25
N VAL A 138 -0.11 -6.97 5.22
CA VAL A 138 0.49 -8.30 5.12
C VAL A 138 2.01 -8.18 5.08
N MET A 139 2.55 -7.27 4.26
CA MET A 139 4.00 -7.06 4.17
C MET A 139 4.61 -6.66 5.51
N ASP A 140 4.04 -5.68 6.22
CA ASP A 140 4.56 -5.27 7.55
C ASP A 140 4.42 -6.38 8.60
N THR A 141 3.35 -7.18 8.53
CA THR A 141 3.17 -8.31 9.44
C THR A 141 4.22 -9.39 9.21
N LEU A 142 4.45 -9.76 7.95
CA LEU A 142 5.48 -10.73 7.57
C LEU A 142 6.87 -10.19 7.90
N TRP A 143 7.12 -8.89 7.70
CA TRP A 143 8.36 -8.24 8.09
C TRP A 143 8.67 -8.46 9.57
N LEU A 144 7.69 -8.20 10.44
CA LEU A 144 7.81 -8.41 11.89
C LEU A 144 7.95 -9.88 12.26
N ALA A 145 7.14 -10.77 11.67
CA ALA A 145 7.17 -12.20 11.94
C ALA A 145 8.52 -12.82 11.58
N MET A 146 9.10 -12.40 10.45
CA MET A 146 10.40 -12.85 9.95
C MET A 146 11.58 -12.17 10.64
N ARG A 147 11.33 -11.12 11.45
CA ARG A 147 12.37 -10.22 12.00
C ARG A 147 13.28 -9.70 10.88
N ALA A 148 12.67 -9.35 9.76
CA ALA A 148 13.37 -8.94 8.56
C ALA A 148 14.11 -7.62 8.78
N SER A 149 15.21 -7.47 8.06
CA SER A 149 15.88 -6.20 7.85
C SER A 149 15.85 -5.85 6.37
N TYR A 150 16.39 -4.67 6.03
CA TYR A 150 16.45 -4.17 4.65
C TYR A 150 16.98 -5.20 3.64
N THR A 151 17.93 -6.07 4.03
CA THR A 151 18.47 -7.11 3.14
C THR A 151 17.47 -8.19 2.75
N GLU A 152 16.45 -8.43 3.58
CA GLU A 152 15.40 -9.42 3.34
C GLU A 152 14.19 -8.84 2.59
N PHE A 153 14.24 -7.58 2.16
CA PHE A 153 13.09 -6.89 1.56
C PHE A 153 12.41 -7.69 0.45
N ASN A 154 13.19 -8.21 -0.50
CA ASN A 154 12.65 -9.01 -1.60
C ASN A 154 12.06 -10.36 -1.15
N VAL A 155 12.58 -10.93 -0.06
CA VAL A 155 12.05 -12.17 0.52
C VAL A 155 10.67 -11.91 1.12
N VAL A 156 10.51 -10.82 1.87
CA VAL A 156 9.21 -10.42 2.46
C VAL A 156 8.20 -10.08 1.36
N MET A 157 8.62 -9.37 0.31
CA MET A 157 7.76 -9.06 -0.85
C MET A 157 7.27 -10.33 -1.57
N LYS A 158 8.15 -11.32 -1.74
CA LYS A 158 7.77 -12.61 -2.34
C LYS A 158 6.78 -13.39 -1.46
N ALA A 159 6.98 -13.40 -0.14
CA ALA A 159 6.06 -14.03 0.79
C ALA A 159 4.68 -13.31 0.79
N THR A 160 4.69 -11.98 0.77
CA THR A 160 3.49 -11.15 0.67
C THR A 160 2.68 -11.51 -0.57
N ARG A 161 3.34 -11.57 -1.74
CA ARG A 161 2.72 -12.00 -3.00
C ARG A 161 2.06 -13.37 -2.87
N GLY A 162 2.78 -14.37 -2.37
CA GLY A 162 2.27 -15.72 -2.24
C GLY A 162 1.04 -15.82 -1.33
N GLN A 163 1.02 -15.04 -0.23
CA GLN A 163 -0.13 -14.99 0.67
C GLN A 163 -1.36 -14.35 -0.02
N LEU A 164 -1.17 -13.25 -0.76
CA LEU A 164 -2.27 -12.59 -1.48
C LEU A 164 -2.81 -13.46 -2.63
N GLU A 165 -1.94 -14.13 -3.38
CA GLU A 165 -2.33 -15.07 -4.44
C GLU A 165 -3.17 -16.22 -3.86
N HIS A 166 -2.78 -16.74 -2.69
CA HIS A 166 -3.53 -17.78 -2.01
C HIS A 166 -4.90 -17.28 -1.53
N GLU A 167 -4.96 -16.14 -0.85
CA GLU A 167 -6.21 -15.61 -0.29
C GLU A 167 -7.21 -15.21 -1.39
N LEU A 168 -6.76 -14.58 -2.48
CA LEU A 168 -7.62 -14.24 -3.62
C LEU A 168 -8.19 -15.49 -4.33
N ALA A 169 -7.51 -16.63 -4.24
CA ALA A 169 -7.95 -17.88 -4.85
C ALA A 169 -8.97 -18.65 -3.99
N MET A 170 -9.25 -18.21 -2.77
CA MET A 170 -10.19 -18.88 -1.86
C MET A 170 -11.64 -18.73 -2.34
N GLU A 171 -12.41 -19.81 -2.32
CA GLU A 171 -13.82 -19.81 -2.73
C GLU A 171 -14.70 -18.88 -1.87
N SER A 172 -14.30 -18.65 -0.61
CA SER A 172 -15.02 -17.76 0.31
C SER A 172 -14.76 -16.27 0.06
N VAL A 173 -13.86 -15.91 -0.84
CA VAL A 173 -13.47 -14.52 -1.10
C VAL A 173 -14.19 -14.01 -2.34
N SER A 174 -15.22 -13.19 -2.12
CA SER A 174 -15.99 -12.50 -3.17
C SER A 174 -15.74 -11.00 -3.24
N ARG A 175 -15.15 -10.43 -2.18
CA ARG A 175 -14.71 -9.04 -2.04
C ARG A 175 -13.37 -9.00 -1.33
N ILE A 176 -12.64 -7.89 -1.44
CA ILE A 176 -11.36 -7.73 -0.73
C ILE A 176 -11.56 -7.83 0.79
N GLU A 177 -12.68 -7.36 1.32
CA GLU A 177 -12.99 -7.43 2.74
C GLU A 177 -13.23 -8.84 3.26
N ASP A 178 -13.52 -9.80 2.39
CA ASP A 178 -13.69 -11.20 2.75
C ASP A 178 -12.33 -11.92 2.92
N MET A 179 -11.22 -11.30 2.48
CA MET A 179 -9.89 -11.87 2.64
C MET A 179 -9.50 -12.02 4.12
N PRO A 180 -8.93 -13.16 4.54
CA PRO A 180 -8.46 -13.35 5.91
C PRO A 180 -7.57 -12.21 6.42
N SER A 181 -6.65 -11.73 5.58
CA SER A 181 -5.74 -10.64 5.92
C SER A 181 -6.42 -9.29 6.13
N TYR A 182 -7.58 -9.04 5.50
CA TYR A 182 -8.32 -7.80 5.72
C TYR A 182 -8.80 -7.68 7.16
N THR A 183 -9.33 -8.79 7.69
CA THR A 183 -9.92 -8.89 9.03
C THR A 183 -8.85 -9.03 10.12
N LEU A 184 -7.86 -9.92 9.90
CA LEU A 184 -6.78 -10.19 10.86
C LEU A 184 -5.94 -8.95 11.17
N HIS A 185 -5.75 -8.06 10.18
CA HIS A 185 -4.92 -6.87 10.34
C HIS A 185 -5.71 -5.61 10.71
N GLN A 186 -7.00 -5.76 11.07
CA GLN A 186 -7.91 -4.70 11.52
C GLN A 186 -7.86 -3.45 10.63
N ILE A 187 -7.74 -3.63 9.31
CA ILE A 187 -7.64 -2.52 8.36
C ILE A 187 -8.89 -1.64 8.52
N ALA A 188 -10.06 -2.26 8.64
CA ALA A 188 -11.31 -1.63 9.04
C ALA A 188 -11.46 -1.55 10.57
N THR A 189 -10.64 -0.75 11.26
CA THR A 189 -10.99 -0.40 12.65
C THR A 189 -12.20 0.54 12.61
N PHE A 190 -13.41 0.02 12.87
CA PHE A 190 -14.74 0.67 12.92
C PHE A 190 -15.67 0.40 11.71
N LYS A 191 -16.34 -0.76 11.69
CA LYS A 191 -17.72 -0.87 11.16
C LYS A 191 -18.79 -1.09 12.24
N TYR A 192 -18.41 -1.26 13.52
CA TYR A 192 -19.38 -1.43 14.62
C TYR A 192 -18.95 -0.68 15.87
N SER A 193 -19.28 0.60 15.96
CA SER A 193 -19.41 1.30 17.24
C SER A 193 -20.59 2.28 17.24
N LEU A 194 -21.66 1.91 16.54
CA LEU A 194 -22.98 2.52 16.70
C LEU A 194 -24.03 1.42 16.78
N VAL A 195 -23.91 0.56 17.79
CA VAL A 195 -25.07 -0.04 18.48
C VAL A 195 -24.69 -0.10 19.96
N SER A 196 -25.60 0.38 20.82
CA SER A 196 -25.48 0.62 22.27
C SER A 196 -24.78 1.95 22.60
N ILE A 197 -25.45 2.99 23.09
CA ILE A 197 -26.58 3.07 24.04
C ILE A 197 -27.59 4.11 23.55
#